data_AF-A0A947S6X1-F1
#
_entry.id   AF-A0A947S6X1-F1
#
_cell.length_a   1.000
_cell.length_b   1.000
_cell.length_c   1.000
_cell.angle_alpha   90.00
_cell.angle_beta   90.00
_cell.angle_gamma   90.00
#
_symmetry.space_group_name_H-M   'P 1'
#
loop_
_entity.id
_entity.type
_entity.pdbx_description
1 polymer ?
#
loop_
_entity_poly.entity_id
_entity_poly.type
_entity_poly.pdbx_seq_one_letter_code
_entity_poly.pdbx_strand_id
1 'polypeptide(L)' 'MIRTQIYVPEPVHQAAKMLASRQNKTLAELLRYFIVSGLLKEKKKIKPKSLTPLTKLNITGGPKDLSSKMDKYLYE' A
#
# COMPACT_ATOMS: atom_id res chain seq x y z
N MET A 1 2.46 23.19 10.35
CA MET A 1 1.70 22.67 9.20
C MET A 1 1.78 23.67 8.05
N ILE A 2 1.84 23.23 6.80
CA ILE A 2 1.89 24.11 5.63
C ILE A 2 0.47 24.30 5.08
N ARG A 3 0.03 25.54 4.89
CA ARG A 3 -1.27 25.84 4.26
C ARG A 3 -1.14 25.64 2.75
N THR A 4 -1.93 24.73 2.20
CA THR A 4 -1.96 24.44 0.76
C THR A 4 -3.38 24.69 0.24
N GLN A 5 -3.50 25.33 -0.92
CA GLN A 5 -4.76 25.51 -1.63
C GLN A 5 -4.81 24.54 -2.81
N ILE A 6 -5.89 23.79 -2.91
CA ILE A 6 -6.13 22.83 -4.00
C ILE A 6 -7.55 23.03 -4.52
N TYR A 7 -7.72 22.92 -5.83
CA TYR A 7 -9.05 22.89 -6.43
C TYR A 7 -9.63 21.49 -6.30
N VAL A 8 -10.86 21.41 -5.79
CA VAL A 8 -11.60 20.16 -5.61
C VAL A 8 -12.97 20.34 -6.25
N PRO A 9 -13.45 19.38 -7.06
CA PRO A 9 -14.79 19.45 -7.61
C PRO A 9 -15.85 19.57 -6.51
N GLU A 10 -16.87 20.40 -6.74
CA GLU A 10 -17.95 20.66 -5.78
C GLU A 10 -18.60 19.37 -5.23
N PRO A 11 -18.93 18.35 -6.06
CA PRO A 11 -19.52 17.11 -5.54
C PRO A 11 -18.63 16.39 -4.53
N VAL A 12 -17.31 16.41 -4.75
CA VAL A 12 -16.32 15.77 -3.87
C VAL A 12 -16.19 16.55 -2.56
N HIS A 13 -16.17 17.89 -2.65
CA HIS A 13 -16.14 18.75 -1.47
C HIS A 13 -17.37 18.55 -0.58
N GLN A 14 -18.57 18.49 -1.17
CA GLN A 14 -19.82 18.24 -0.44
C GLN A 14 -19.83 16.86 0.22
N ALA A 15 -19.42 15.82 -0.51
CA ALA A 15 -19.32 14.46 0.04
C ALA A 15 -18.34 14.39 1.21
N ALA A 16 -17.17 15.04 1.10
CA ALA A 16 -16.19 15.11 2.16
C ALA A 16 -16.73 15.86 3.39
N LYS A 17 -17.45 16.96 3.20
CA LYS A 17 -18.09 17.74 4.28
C LYS A 17 -19.12 16.90 5.04
N MET A 18 -19.99 16.19 4.33
CA MET A 18 -20.96 15.28 4.95
C MET A 18 -20.28 14.17 5.75
N LEU A 19 -19.22 13.58 5.20
CA LEU A 19 -18.49 12.49 5.85
C LEU A 19 -17.76 12.98 7.11
N ALA A 20 -17.16 14.18 7.06
CA ALA A 20 -16.51 14.80 8.21
C ALA A 20 -17.52 15.04 9.34
N SER A 21 -18.71 15.54 9.01
CA SER A 21 -19.81 15.74 9.96
C SER A 21 -20.26 14.44 10.61
N ARG A 22 -20.41 13.35 9.84
CA ARG A 22 -20.79 12.03 10.38
C ARG A 22 -19.73 11.45 11.33
N GLN A 23 -18.46 11.82 11.16
CA GLN A 23 -17.35 11.32 11.98
C GLN A 23 -16.99 12.26 13.14
N ASN A 24 -17.74 13.35 13.35
CA ASN A 24 -17.39 14.40 14.32
C ASN A 24 -15.95 14.92 14.14
N LYS A 25 -15.52 15.11 12.89
CA LYS A 25 -14.20 15.64 12.53
C LYS A 25 -14.35 16.92 11.72
N THR A 26 -13.33 17.76 11.77
CA THR A 26 -13.24 18.89 10.83
C THR A 26 -12.94 18.39 9.42
N LEU A 27 -13.40 19.13 8.40
CA LEU A 27 -13.10 18.81 7.00
C LEU A 27 -11.59 18.72 6.76
N ALA A 28 -10.81 19.61 7.38
CA ALA A 28 -9.36 19.61 7.26
C ALA A 28 -8.71 18.35 7.84
N GLU A 29 -9.18 17.83 8.97
CA GLU A 29 -8.69 16.56 9.54
C GLU A 29 -9.00 15.38 8.63
N LEU A 30 -10.21 15.32 8.09
CA LEU A 30 -10.61 14.27 7.16
C LEU A 30 -9.74 14.28 5.90
N LEU A 31 -9.57 15.44 5.27
CA LEU A 31 -8.75 15.58 4.06
C LEU A 31 -7.28 15.23 4.32
N ARG A 32 -6.73 15.63 5.48
CA ARG A 32 -5.38 15.23 5.88
C ARG A 32 -5.24 13.73 6.03
N TYR A 33 -6.20 13.08 6.68
CA TYR A 33 -6.21 11.62 6.81
C TYR A 33 -6.22 10.93 5.45
N PHE A 34 -7.01 11.43 4.50
CA PHE A 34 -7.03 10.89 3.14
C PHE A 34 -5.73 11.11 2.37
N ILE A 35 -5.12 12.28 2.47
CA ILE A 35 -3.83 12.56 1.82
C ILE A 35 -2.74 11.62 2.36
N VAL A 36 -2.62 11.49 3.68
CA VAL A 36 -1.64 10.59 4.31
C VAL A 36 -1.90 9.14 3.90
N SER A 37 -3.16 8.69 3.98
CA SER A 37 -3.54 7.32 3.62
C SER A 37 -3.31 7.03 2.13
N GLY A 38 -3.58 8.01 1.26
CA GLY A 38 -3.30 7.94 -0.17
C GLY A 38 -1.81 7.79 -0.45
N LEU A 39 -0.98 8.64 0.16
CA LEU A 39 0.48 8.55 0.01
C LEU A 39 1.04 7.20 0.48
N LEU A 40 0.53 6.65 1.59
CA LEU A 40 0.94 5.33 2.07
C LEU A 40 0.54 4.22 1.10
N LYS A 41 -0.66 4.29 0.50
CA LYS A 41 -1.12 3.34 -0.52
C LYS A 41 -0.25 3.41 -1.77
N GLU A 42 0.07 4.61 -2.27
CA GLU A 42 0.93 4.78 -3.44
C GLU A 42 2.36 4.30 -3.18
N LYS A 43 2.93 4.59 -2.00
CA LYS A 43 4.24 4.04 -1.60
C LYS A 43 4.26 2.51 -1.57
N LYS A 44 3.16 1.86 -1.20
CA LYS A 44 3.05 0.39 -1.23
C LYS A 44 2.99 -0.18 -2.64
N LYS A 45 2.44 0.54 -3.62
CA LYS A 45 2.43 0.12 -5.03
C LYS A 45 3.82 0.18 -5.67
N ILE A 46 4.59 1.22 -5.35
CA ILE A 46 5.92 1.44 -5.92
C ILE A 46 6.95 0.48 -5.33
N LYS A 47 6.80 0.06 -4.06
CA LYS A 47 7.70 -0.93 -3.47
C LYS A 47 7.49 -2.29 -4.16
N PRO A 48 8.54 -2.89 -4.75
CA PRO A 48 8.42 -4.26 -5.25
C PRO A 48 7.98 -5.13 -4.08
N LYS A 49 6.97 -5.97 -4.31
CA LYS A 49 6.42 -6.88 -3.32
C LYS A 49 7.56 -7.80 -2.90
N SER A 50 8.24 -7.45 -1.81
CA SER A 50 9.38 -8.23 -1.34
C SER A 50 8.86 -9.60 -0.98
N LEU A 51 9.34 -10.63 -1.69
CA LEU A 51 9.02 -12.04 -1.40
C LEU A 51 9.86 -12.56 -0.21
N THR A 52 10.62 -11.68 0.45
CA THR A 52 11.36 -12.00 1.68
C THR A 52 10.51 -12.55 2.84
N PRO A 53 9.19 -12.27 2.97
CA PRO A 53 8.36 -12.97 3.93
C PRO A 53 8.13 -14.44 3.55
N LEU A 54 8.08 -14.76 2.26
CA LEU A 54 7.92 -16.15 1.78
C LEU A 54 9.19 -16.97 2.01
N THR A 55 10.37 -16.36 1.91
CA THR A 55 11.64 -17.03 2.24
C THR A 55 11.80 -17.32 3.74
N LYS A 56 11.03 -16.63 4.60
CA LYS A 56 11.03 -16.83 6.05
C LYS A 56 10.04 -17.90 6.53
N LEU A 57 9.18 -18.42 5.64
CA LEU A 57 8.20 -19.43 5.99
C LEU A 57 8.80 -20.82 6.26
N ASN A 58 10.14 -20.97 6.26
CA ASN A 58 10.83 -22.23 6.54
C ASN A 58 10.11 -23.44 5.92
N ILE A 59 9.69 -23.31 4.66
CA ILE A 59 9.21 -24.43 3.85
C ILE A 59 10.46 -25.24 3.44
N THR A 60 11.20 -25.69 4.45
CA THR A 60 12.48 -26.35 4.35
C THR A 60 12.23 -27.84 4.30
N GLY A 61 12.04 -28.33 3.07
CA GLY A 61 12.15 -29.75 2.74
C GLY A 61 12.86 -29.98 1.41
N GLY A 62 13.41 -28.94 0.78
CA GLY A 62 14.00 -29.00 -0.56
C GLY A 62 15.42 -28.45 -0.61
N PRO A 63 16.23 -28.88 -1.59
CA PRO A 63 17.60 -28.40 -1.75
C PRO A 63 17.63 -26.87 -1.92
N LYS A 64 18.53 -26.23 -1.18
CA LYS A 64 18.67 -24.77 -1.05
C LYS A 64 18.94 -24.05 -2.37
N ASP A 65 19.41 -24.76 -3.40
CA ASP A 65 19.76 -24.20 -4.70
C ASP A 65 19.29 -25.12 -5.83
N LEU A 66 18.09 -24.82 -6.34
CA LEU A 66 17.51 -25.48 -7.51
C LEU A 66 18.00 -24.83 -8.82
N SER A 67 18.40 -23.56 -8.77
CA SER A 67 18.75 -22.79 -9.96
C SER A 67 20.08 -23.23 -10.55
N SER A 68 21.06 -23.57 -9.71
CA SER A 68 22.39 -23.98 -10.18
C SER A 68 22.44 -25.45 -10.62
N LYS A 69 21.37 -26.21 -10.43
CA LYS A 69 21.32 -27.67 -10.65
C LYS A 69 20.05 -28.10 -11.38
N MET A 70 19.50 -27.24 -12.25
CA MET A 70 18.26 -27.54 -12.98
C MET A 70 18.33 -28.89 -13.69
N ASP A 71 19.42 -29.19 -14.39
CA ASP A 71 19.61 -30.44 -15.13
C ASP A 71 19.55 -31.69 -14.22
N LYS A 72 20.03 -31.58 -12.98
CA LYS A 72 19.99 -32.69 -12.00
C LYS A 72 18.57 -33.02 -11.55
N TYR A 73 17.67 -32.03 -11.57
CA TYR A 73 16.29 -32.15 -11.09
C TYR A 73 15.27 -32.27 -12.21
N LEU A 74 15.66 -32.01 -13.45
CA LEU A 74 14.82 -32.19 -14.64
C LEU A 74 14.91 -33.61 -15.23
N TYR A 75 15.81 -34.46 -14.73
CA TYR A 75 16.00 -35.81 -15.22
C TYR A 75 15.12 -36.79 -14.44
N GLU A 76 14.18 -37.44 -15.13
CA GLU A 76 13.54 -38.71 -14.72
C GLU A 76 14.38 -39.91 -15.18
#